data_AF-A0A923PVL2-F1
#
_entry.id   AF-A0A923PVL2-F1
#
_cell.length_a   1.000
_cell.length_b   1.000
_cell.length_c   1.000
_cell.angle_alpha   90.00
_cell.angle_beta   90.00
_cell.angle_gamma   90.00
#
_symmetry.space_group_name_H-M   'P 1'
#
loop_
_entity.id
_entity.type
_entity.pdbx_description
1 polymer ?
#
loop_
_entity_poly.entity_id
_entity_poly.type
_entity_poly.pdbx_seq_one_letter_code
_entity_poly.pdbx_strand_id
1 'polypeptide(L)'
;MFGPKPALEKFAGQRPDAVNVRMERTTGGLLPSPFAFKKHRKSGLEISELLPNPASVADGLCVVRSMYTFNPTHTPARSLFHSGNIAATRPSMSSWISYGLGTENKNLPSFVALSPGGGGGPGLRSGFLPSRHQGVVFDDSFVDPEKMIRDLRNRNLTPVAQRQQLELIQELNRSHKKSVGGG
;
A
#
# COMPACT_ATOMS: atom_id res chain seq x y z
N MET A 1 -15.07 -5.40 -10.35
CA MET A 1 -14.02 -5.31 -11.39
C MET A 1 -13.48 -6.69 -11.79
N PHE A 2 -12.96 -7.52 -10.88
CA PHE A 2 -12.43 -8.86 -11.20
C PHE A 2 -13.40 -10.00 -10.83
N GLY A 3 -14.63 -9.91 -11.33
CA GLY A 3 -15.66 -10.94 -11.16
C GLY A 3 -17.06 -10.35 -11.02
N PRO A 4 -18.10 -11.02 -11.58
CA PRO A 4 -19.48 -10.58 -11.49
C PRO A 4 -19.99 -10.68 -10.05
N LYS A 5 -21.09 -9.96 -9.77
CA LYS A 5 -21.75 -9.93 -8.46
C LYS A 5 -23.22 -10.35 -8.63
N PRO A 6 -23.51 -11.62 -8.96
CA PRO A 6 -24.87 -12.08 -9.27
C PRO A 6 -25.85 -11.91 -8.10
N ALA A 7 -25.35 -11.87 -6.86
CA ALA A 7 -26.18 -11.57 -5.70
C ALA A 7 -26.76 -10.13 -5.75
N LEU A 8 -26.02 -9.16 -6.29
CA LEU A 8 -26.53 -7.78 -6.45
C LEU A 8 -27.64 -7.69 -7.50
N GLU A 9 -27.60 -8.55 -8.51
CA GLU A 9 -28.69 -8.68 -9.50
C GLU A 9 -29.92 -9.34 -8.86
N LYS A 10 -29.72 -10.45 -8.15
CA LYS A 10 -30.82 -11.18 -7.49
C LYS A 10 -31.59 -10.34 -6.47
N PHE A 11 -30.89 -9.49 -5.73
CA PHE A 11 -31.45 -8.68 -4.64
C PHE A 11 -31.54 -7.20 -4.99
N ALA A 12 -31.59 -6.87 -6.28
CA ALA A 12 -31.67 -5.50 -6.77
C ALA A 12 -32.79 -4.70 -6.08
N GLY A 13 -32.48 -3.48 -5.63
CA GLY A 13 -33.41 -2.59 -4.95
C GLY A 13 -33.71 -2.93 -3.47
N GLN A 14 -33.39 -4.14 -3.01
CA GLN A 14 -33.56 -4.50 -1.60
C GLN A 14 -32.51 -3.80 -0.74
N ARG A 15 -32.89 -3.45 0.50
CA ARG A 15 -32.00 -2.79 1.46
C ARG A 15 -31.78 -3.69 2.68
N PRO A 16 -30.66 -4.45 2.74
CA PRO A 16 -30.38 -5.34 3.86
C PRO A 16 -30.13 -4.56 5.16
N ASP A 17 -30.47 -5.15 6.31
CA ASP A 17 -30.21 -4.51 7.60
C ASP A 17 -28.73 -4.25 7.88
N ALA A 18 -27.85 -5.04 7.26
CA ALA A 18 -26.40 -4.87 7.35
C ALA A 18 -25.92 -3.48 6.86
N VAL A 19 -26.71 -2.76 6.05
CA VAL A 19 -26.37 -1.39 5.62
C VAL A 19 -26.92 -0.30 6.53
N ASN A 20 -27.56 -0.65 7.66
CA ASN A 20 -27.99 0.28 8.71
C ASN A 20 -26.81 0.73 9.61
N VAL A 21 -25.72 1.15 8.97
CA VAL A 21 -24.56 1.72 9.65
C VAL A 21 -24.63 3.24 9.63
N ARG A 22 -24.15 3.89 10.69
CA ARG A 22 -24.11 5.35 10.77
C ARG A 22 -23.09 5.89 9.77
N MET A 23 -23.60 6.49 8.69
CA MET A 23 -22.84 7.06 7.58
C MET A 23 -23.20 8.53 7.43
N GLU A 24 -22.40 9.30 6.70
CA GLU A 24 -22.70 10.70 6.38
C GLU A 24 -24.00 10.85 5.58
N ARG A 25 -24.34 9.85 4.77
CA ARG A 25 -25.55 9.78 3.95
C ARG A 25 -26.23 8.42 4.10
N THR A 26 -27.55 8.41 4.08
CA THR A 26 -28.33 7.16 4.09
C THR A 26 -28.02 6.33 2.85
N THR A 27 -27.62 5.08 3.06
CA THR A 27 -27.36 4.09 2.00
C THR A 27 -28.65 3.62 1.36
N GLY A 28 -28.68 3.58 0.02
CA GLY A 28 -29.79 3.06 -0.77
C GLY A 28 -29.85 1.53 -0.82
N GLY A 29 -30.78 1.00 -1.62
CA GLY A 29 -30.87 -0.42 -1.92
C GLY A 29 -29.67 -0.94 -2.74
N LEU A 30 -29.53 -2.27 -2.80
CA LEU A 30 -28.49 -2.94 -3.58
C LEU A 30 -28.66 -2.62 -5.07
N LEU A 31 -27.56 -2.19 -5.69
CA LEU A 31 -27.52 -1.85 -7.11
C LEU A 31 -26.79 -2.95 -7.89
N PRO A 32 -27.40 -3.53 -8.93
CA PRO A 32 -26.70 -4.39 -9.88
C PRO A 32 -25.50 -3.67 -10.48
N SER A 33 -24.50 -4.43 -10.93
CA SER A 33 -23.40 -3.80 -11.67
C SER A 33 -23.93 -3.28 -13.01
N PRO A 34 -23.67 -2.02 -13.39
CA PRO A 34 -24.07 -1.52 -14.70
C PRO A 34 -23.09 -1.96 -15.81
N PHE A 35 -22.04 -2.72 -15.46
CA PHE A 35 -20.95 -3.08 -16.37
C PHE A 35 -20.98 -4.57 -16.67
N ALA A 36 -20.68 -4.91 -17.93
CA ALA A 36 -20.55 -6.29 -18.35
C ALA A 36 -19.24 -6.92 -17.87
N PHE A 37 -19.30 -8.23 -17.62
CA PHE A 37 -18.15 -9.07 -17.29
C PHE A 37 -17.99 -10.14 -18.36
N LYS A 38 -16.76 -10.34 -18.83
CA LYS A 38 -16.44 -11.36 -19.84
C LYS A 38 -15.29 -12.22 -19.34
N LYS A 39 -15.31 -13.50 -19.72
CA LYS A 39 -14.18 -14.40 -19.49
C LYS A 39 -13.06 -14.06 -20.46
N HIS A 40 -11.84 -13.94 -19.94
CA HIS A 40 -10.68 -13.60 -20.75
C HIS A 40 -9.65 -14.73 -20.76
N ARG A 41 -9.05 -14.91 -21.94
CA ARG A 41 -7.89 -15.79 -22.17
C ARG A 41 -8.11 -17.23 -21.68
N LYS A 42 -7.05 -17.98 -21.35
CA LYS A 42 -7.14 -19.41 -20.99
C LYS A 42 -7.59 -19.63 -19.55
N SER A 43 -7.24 -18.71 -18.66
CA SER A 43 -7.65 -18.69 -17.25
C SER A 43 -9.17 -18.58 -17.08
N GLY A 44 -9.87 -18.02 -18.07
CA GLY A 44 -11.30 -17.76 -17.99
C GLY A 44 -11.65 -16.73 -16.93
N LEU A 45 -10.68 -15.92 -16.50
CA LEU A 45 -10.88 -14.90 -15.47
C LEU A 45 -11.91 -13.89 -15.95
N GLU A 46 -12.96 -13.70 -15.16
CA GLU A 46 -14.02 -12.74 -15.45
C GLU A 46 -13.61 -11.33 -15.05
N ILE A 47 -13.48 -10.45 -16.04
CA ILE A 47 -13.04 -9.07 -15.86
C ILE A 47 -14.09 -8.14 -16.46
N SER A 48 -14.34 -7.03 -15.76
CA SER A 48 -15.23 -5.98 -16.22
C SER A 48 -14.71 -5.33 -17.50
N GLU A 49 -15.62 -4.95 -18.40
CA GLU A 49 -15.29 -4.23 -19.62
C GLU A 49 -14.52 -2.91 -19.41
N LEU A 50 -14.56 -2.35 -18.20
CA LEU A 50 -13.80 -1.16 -17.81
C LEU A 50 -12.28 -1.36 -17.76
N LEU A 51 -11.81 -2.61 -17.75
CA LEU A 51 -10.40 -2.96 -17.61
C LEU A 51 -9.86 -3.72 -18.83
N PRO A 52 -9.91 -3.14 -20.04
CA PRO A 52 -9.49 -3.84 -21.26
C PRO A 52 -7.99 -4.20 -21.24
N ASN A 53 -7.15 -3.31 -20.70
CA ASN A 53 -5.71 -3.54 -20.63
C ASN A 53 -5.35 -4.66 -19.63
N PRO A 54 -5.85 -4.67 -18.37
CA PRO A 54 -5.68 -5.83 -17.49
C PRO A 54 -6.25 -7.13 -18.08
N ALA A 55 -7.40 -7.05 -18.77
CA ALA A 55 -8.02 -8.21 -19.39
C ALA A 55 -7.16 -8.84 -20.50
N SER A 56 -6.34 -8.03 -21.18
CA SER A 56 -5.40 -8.53 -22.20
C SER A 56 -4.32 -9.47 -21.65
N VAL A 57 -4.01 -9.38 -20.34
CA VAL A 57 -2.99 -10.17 -19.64
C VAL A 57 -3.58 -11.08 -18.55
N ALA A 58 -4.87 -11.43 -18.66
CA ALA A 58 -5.61 -12.15 -17.62
C ALA A 58 -4.92 -13.43 -17.11
N ASP A 59 -4.24 -14.18 -17.97
CA ASP A 59 -3.56 -15.44 -17.60
C ASP A 59 -2.35 -15.24 -16.67
N GLY A 60 -1.79 -14.03 -16.61
CA GLY A 60 -0.71 -13.68 -15.70
C GLY A 60 -1.18 -13.07 -14.37
N LEU A 61 -2.50 -12.96 -14.17
CA LEU A 61 -3.07 -12.33 -12.97
C LEU A 61 -3.42 -13.38 -11.91
N CYS A 62 -3.03 -13.10 -10.66
CA CYS A 62 -3.55 -13.79 -9.49
C CYS A 62 -4.56 -12.87 -8.78
N VAL A 63 -5.81 -13.33 -8.65
CA VAL A 63 -6.89 -12.54 -8.03
C VAL A 63 -7.27 -13.15 -6.68
N VAL A 64 -7.05 -12.38 -5.62
CA VAL A 64 -7.49 -12.75 -4.25
C VAL A 64 -8.89 -12.20 -4.01
N ARG A 65 -9.89 -13.10 -3.96
CA ARG A 65 -11.32 -12.73 -3.74
C ARG A 65 -11.77 -12.85 -2.28
N SER A 66 -10.90 -13.30 -1.38
CA SER A 66 -11.18 -13.51 0.05
C SER A 66 -10.98 -12.26 0.92
N MET A 67 -10.57 -11.12 0.34
CA MET A 67 -10.39 -9.88 1.09
C MET A 67 -11.74 -9.31 1.55
N TYR A 68 -11.81 -8.94 2.83
CA TYR A 68 -13.00 -8.36 3.46
C TYR A 68 -12.62 -7.18 4.35
N THR A 69 -13.49 -6.17 4.40
CA THR A 69 -13.42 -5.05 5.35
C THR A 69 -14.80 -4.83 5.96
N PHE A 70 -14.81 -4.41 7.22
CA PHE A 70 -16.02 -4.10 7.97
C PHE A 70 -16.20 -2.60 8.20
N ASN A 71 -15.16 -1.78 7.91
CA ASN A 71 -15.24 -0.35 8.08
C ASN A 71 -15.61 0.31 6.75
N PRO A 72 -16.73 1.04 6.67
CA PRO A 72 -17.19 1.64 5.43
C PRO A 72 -16.51 2.98 5.10
N THR A 73 -15.79 3.58 6.05
CA THR A 73 -15.10 4.86 5.87
C THR A 73 -13.76 4.63 5.16
N HIS A 74 -13.48 5.44 4.13
CA HIS A 74 -12.29 5.28 3.30
C HIS A 74 -10.98 5.35 4.09
N THR A 75 -10.86 6.22 5.10
CA THR A 75 -9.62 6.37 5.88
C THR A 75 -9.26 5.11 6.70
N PRO A 76 -10.14 4.57 7.56
CA PRO A 76 -9.93 3.28 8.22
C PRO A 76 -9.76 2.10 7.25
N ALA A 77 -10.56 2.05 6.18
CA ALA A 77 -10.48 0.98 5.18
C ALA A 77 -9.11 0.99 4.47
N ARG A 78 -8.55 2.18 4.20
CA ARG A 78 -7.19 2.33 3.65
C ARG A 78 -6.13 1.77 4.60
N SER A 79 -6.23 2.03 5.90
CA SER A 79 -5.32 1.46 6.90
C SER A 79 -5.43 -0.08 6.96
N LEU A 80 -6.65 -0.61 6.94
CA LEU A 80 -6.91 -2.06 6.90
C LEU A 80 -6.32 -2.70 5.64
N PHE A 81 -6.54 -2.10 4.48
CA PHE A 81 -6.01 -2.61 3.21
C PHE A 81 -4.49 -2.70 3.23
N HIS A 82 -3.82 -1.68 3.76
CA HIS A 82 -2.37 -1.64 3.77
C HIS A 82 -1.71 -2.39 4.92
N SER A 83 -2.33 -2.50 6.09
CA SER A 83 -1.66 -3.00 7.31
C SER A 83 -2.45 -4.04 8.09
N GLY A 84 -3.66 -4.40 7.62
CA GLY A 84 -4.59 -5.25 8.35
C GLY A 84 -5.10 -4.66 9.67
N ASN A 85 -4.83 -3.37 9.94
CA ASN A 85 -5.22 -2.71 11.18
C ASN A 85 -5.70 -1.27 10.90
N ILE A 86 -6.77 -0.84 11.55
CA ILE A 86 -7.33 0.51 11.41
C ILE A 86 -6.37 1.57 11.96
N ALA A 87 -5.69 1.29 13.07
CA ALA A 87 -4.87 2.26 13.80
C ALA A 87 -3.55 2.63 13.10
N ALA A 88 -3.23 2.02 11.94
CA ALA A 88 -2.00 2.26 11.18
C ALA A 88 -0.69 2.10 11.99
N THR A 89 -0.74 1.33 13.08
CA THR A 89 0.41 1.04 13.95
C THR A 89 1.23 -0.15 13.46
N ARG A 90 0.67 -0.95 12.55
CA ARG A 90 1.31 -2.15 12.02
C ARG A 90 2.12 -1.84 10.76
N PRO A 91 3.16 -2.64 10.49
CA PRO A 91 3.88 -2.56 9.23
C PRO A 91 2.93 -2.71 8.05
N SER A 92 3.18 -1.94 7.01
CA SER A 92 2.43 -2.07 5.76
C SER A 92 2.75 -3.40 5.06
N MET A 93 1.87 -3.84 4.18
CA MET A 93 2.06 -5.00 3.33
C MET A 93 3.38 -4.90 2.54
N SER A 94 3.69 -3.72 2.00
CA SER A 94 4.96 -3.47 1.30
C SER A 94 6.18 -3.58 2.22
N SER A 95 6.05 -3.18 3.48
CA SER A 95 7.11 -3.33 4.48
C SER A 95 7.33 -4.80 4.84
N TRP A 96 6.25 -5.59 4.96
CA TRP A 96 6.32 -7.04 5.15
C TRP A 96 6.95 -7.75 3.96
N ILE A 97 6.60 -7.36 2.73
CA ILE A 97 7.21 -7.90 1.50
C ILE A 97 8.71 -7.59 1.50
N SER A 98 9.09 -6.34 1.76
CA SER A 98 10.49 -5.92 1.85
C SER A 98 11.26 -6.65 2.97
N TYR A 99 10.63 -6.93 4.11
CA TYR A 99 11.24 -7.67 5.21
C TYR A 99 11.38 -9.17 4.93
N GLY A 100 10.32 -9.80 4.45
CA GLY A 100 10.25 -11.25 4.27
C GLY A 100 10.92 -11.74 2.99
N LEU A 101 10.75 -11.02 1.87
CA LEU A 101 11.34 -11.39 0.57
C LEU A 101 12.64 -10.63 0.29
N GLY A 102 12.89 -9.53 1.00
CA GLY A 102 14.04 -8.68 0.75
C GLY A 102 13.83 -7.75 -0.44
N THR A 103 14.95 -7.33 -1.03
CA THR A 103 14.99 -6.49 -2.23
C THR A 103 16.19 -6.94 -3.07
N GLU A 104 15.99 -7.08 -4.37
CA GLU A 104 17.11 -7.30 -5.31
C GLU A 104 17.94 -6.02 -5.48
N ASN A 105 17.37 -4.86 -5.13
CA ASN A 105 18.03 -3.58 -5.17
C ASN A 105 18.77 -3.29 -3.86
N LYS A 106 20.08 -3.01 -3.95
CA LYS A 106 20.94 -2.65 -2.81
C LYS A 106 21.10 -1.15 -2.59
N ASN A 107 20.72 -0.33 -3.57
CA ASN A 107 21.03 1.11 -3.61
C ASN A 107 19.79 2.01 -3.71
N LEU A 108 18.59 1.46 -3.90
CA LEU A 108 17.32 2.18 -3.90
C LEU A 108 16.39 1.66 -2.79
N PRO A 109 15.37 2.46 -2.40
CA PRO A 109 14.33 2.00 -1.49
C PRO A 109 13.63 0.74 -2.03
N SER A 110 13.21 -0.16 -1.14
CA SER A 110 12.49 -1.37 -1.56
C SER A 110 11.14 -1.07 -2.20
N PHE A 111 10.52 0.06 -1.85
CA PHE A 111 9.30 0.54 -2.48
C PHE A 111 9.11 2.04 -2.24
N VAL A 112 8.29 2.67 -3.08
CA VAL A 112 8.01 4.11 -3.06
C VAL A 112 6.50 4.36 -3.12
N ALA A 113 6.06 5.54 -2.69
CA ALA A 113 4.73 6.06 -3.01
C ALA A 113 4.87 7.35 -3.80
N LEU A 114 4.14 7.42 -4.91
CA LEU A 114 3.89 8.66 -5.63
C LEU A 114 2.71 9.33 -4.94
N SER A 115 2.93 10.51 -4.37
CA SER A 115 1.89 11.26 -3.67
C SER A 115 2.03 12.75 -3.93
N PRO A 116 1.10 13.36 -4.68
CA PRO A 116 1.16 14.79 -4.90
C PRO A 116 0.95 15.51 -3.56
N GLY A 117 1.84 16.44 -3.23
CA GLY A 117 1.89 17.14 -1.94
C GLY A 117 2.66 16.42 -0.83
N GLY A 118 3.43 15.37 -1.17
CA GLY A 118 4.40 14.75 -0.26
C GLY A 118 3.78 13.95 0.91
N GLY A 119 2.52 13.55 0.77
CA GLY A 119 1.77 12.85 1.81
C GLY A 119 2.20 11.39 2.04
N GLY A 120 2.51 11.04 3.29
CA GLY A 120 2.76 9.66 3.71
C GLY A 120 1.50 8.95 4.22
N GLY A 121 1.20 7.76 3.70
CA GLY A 121 0.06 6.93 4.14
C GLY A 121 0.44 5.72 5.02
N PRO A 122 -0.55 4.99 5.59
CA PRO A 122 -0.36 3.71 6.25
C PRO A 122 0.27 2.67 5.31
N GLY A 123 0.21 2.87 3.98
CA GLY A 123 0.90 2.04 2.99
C GLY A 123 2.43 2.06 3.04
N LEU A 124 3.05 3.04 3.71
CA LEU A 124 4.50 3.20 3.72
C LEU A 124 5.17 2.80 5.03
N ARG A 125 4.39 2.63 6.10
CA ARG A 125 4.93 2.51 7.45
C ARG A 125 5.61 1.16 7.66
N SER A 126 6.88 1.21 8.05
CA SER A 126 7.63 0.05 8.57
C SER A 126 7.08 -0.45 9.91
N GLY A 127 6.40 0.40 10.68
CA GLY A 127 5.85 0.04 11.98
C GLY A 127 6.97 -0.32 12.96
N PHE A 128 6.90 -1.51 13.54
CA PHE A 128 7.95 -2.05 14.41
C PHE A 128 9.07 -2.78 13.64
N LEU A 129 8.98 -2.91 12.32
CA LEU A 129 10.08 -3.46 11.52
C LEU A 129 11.22 -2.43 11.44
N PRO A 130 12.47 -2.88 11.20
CA PRO A 130 13.59 -1.97 11.00
C PRO A 130 13.30 -0.90 9.95
N SER A 131 13.78 0.32 10.21
CA SER A 131 13.53 1.50 9.37
C SER A 131 13.95 1.36 7.91
N ARG A 132 14.85 0.42 7.59
CA ARG A 132 15.21 0.08 6.19
C ARG A 132 14.01 -0.40 5.34
N HIS A 133 12.93 -0.84 5.98
CA HIS A 133 11.69 -1.27 5.32
C HIS A 133 10.66 -0.14 5.25
N GLN A 134 11.03 1.09 5.60
CA GLN A 134 10.18 2.26 5.47
C GLN A 134 10.09 2.66 3.99
N GLY A 135 8.86 2.84 3.49
CA GLY A 135 8.66 3.33 2.13
C GLY A 135 9.03 4.80 2.01
N VAL A 136 9.53 5.19 0.84
CA VAL A 136 9.93 6.57 0.51
C VAL A 136 8.82 7.27 -0.28
N VAL A 137 8.47 8.48 0.11
CA VAL A 137 7.50 9.31 -0.61
C VAL A 137 8.23 10.09 -1.71
N PHE A 138 7.61 10.10 -2.89
CA PHE A 138 7.97 10.94 -4.02
C PHE A 138 6.82 11.91 -4.26
N ASP A 139 7.09 13.21 -4.11
CA ASP A 139 6.13 14.25 -4.49
C ASP A 139 6.21 14.47 -5.99
N ASP A 140 5.29 13.85 -6.72
CA ASP A 140 5.15 13.93 -8.16
C ASP A 140 4.50 15.24 -8.63
N SER A 141 4.22 16.18 -7.72
CA SER A 141 3.88 17.57 -8.07
C SER A 141 5.10 18.35 -8.59
N PHE A 142 6.31 17.84 -8.33
CA PHE A 142 7.57 18.45 -8.78
C PHE A 142 8.31 17.53 -9.73
N VAL A 143 9.04 18.13 -10.67
CA VAL A 143 9.95 17.41 -11.59
C VAL A 143 11.40 17.44 -11.09
N ASP A 144 11.73 18.39 -10.22
CA ASP A 144 13.05 18.53 -9.62
C ASP A 144 13.27 17.48 -8.52
N PRO A 145 14.25 16.56 -8.64
CA PRO A 145 14.48 15.50 -7.66
C PRO A 145 14.70 16.01 -6.23
N GLU A 146 15.31 17.18 -6.06
CA GLU A 146 15.56 17.78 -4.75
C GLU A 146 14.28 18.23 -4.04
N LYS A 147 13.20 18.42 -4.80
CA LYS A 147 11.85 18.73 -4.28
C LYS A 147 10.98 17.48 -4.18
N MET A 148 11.19 16.51 -5.07
CA MET A 148 10.46 15.24 -5.06
C MET A 148 10.78 14.39 -3.83
N ILE A 149 12.06 14.35 -3.42
CA ILE A 149 12.53 13.55 -2.28
C ILE A 149 13.04 14.49 -1.19
N ARG A 150 12.38 14.44 -0.03
CA ARG A 150 12.79 15.22 1.13
C ARG A 150 14.17 14.76 1.62
N ASP A 151 15.01 15.73 2.00
CA ASP A 151 16.33 15.51 2.60
C ASP A 151 17.27 14.66 1.72
N LEU A 152 17.09 14.72 0.38
CA LEU A 152 17.94 14.01 -0.59
C LEU A 152 19.43 14.37 -0.48
N ARG A 153 19.71 15.65 -0.18
CA ARG A 153 21.05 16.15 0.14
C ARG A 153 21.07 16.79 1.51
N ASN A 154 22.17 16.57 2.23
CA ASN A 154 22.46 17.32 3.44
C ASN A 154 22.91 18.74 3.05
N ARG A 155 22.14 19.76 3.45
CA ARG A 155 22.44 21.17 3.18
C ARG A 155 23.31 21.81 4.27
N ASN A 156 23.50 21.12 5.39
CA ASN A 156 24.18 21.65 6.58
C ASN A 156 25.62 21.17 6.71
N LEU A 157 25.96 20.02 6.10
CA LEU A 157 27.28 19.40 6.21
C LEU A 157 27.89 19.18 4.83
N THR A 158 29.22 19.27 4.77
CA THR A 158 29.96 18.77 3.61
C THR A 158 29.83 17.25 3.52
N PRO A 159 29.98 16.65 2.32
CA PRO A 159 29.93 15.20 2.17
C PRO A 159 30.92 14.44 3.07
N VAL A 160 32.11 15.02 3.31
CA VAL A 160 33.14 14.46 4.19
C VAL A 160 32.68 14.46 5.64
N ALA A 161 32.17 15.59 6.14
CA ALA A 161 31.67 15.70 7.52
C ALA A 161 30.44 14.80 7.75
N GLN A 162 29.51 14.74 6.79
CA GLN A 162 28.36 13.83 6.86
C GLN A 162 28.81 12.37 6.92
N ARG A 163 29.83 11.98 6.14
CA ARG A 163 30.36 10.62 6.16
C ARG A 163 30.98 10.26 7.50
N GLN A 164 31.79 11.14 8.09
CA GLN A 164 32.36 10.94 9.42
C GLN A 164 31.27 10.79 10.50
N GLN A 165 30.22 11.62 10.43
CA GLN A 165 29.08 11.50 11.34
C GLN A 165 28.36 10.15 11.20
N LEU A 166 28.12 9.70 9.97
CA LEU A 166 27.50 8.40 9.71
C LEU A 166 28.37 7.23 10.18
N GLU A 167 29.70 7.32 10.02
CA GLU A 167 30.65 6.32 10.50
C GLU A 167 30.62 6.20 12.03
N LEU A 168 30.57 7.32 12.76
CA LEU A 168 30.40 7.34 14.21
C LEU A 168 29.08 6.70 14.64
N ILE A 169 27.97 7.06 13.99
CA ILE A 169 26.65 6.46 14.27
C ILE A 169 26.69 4.95 14.04
N GLN A 170 27.33 4.49 12.96
CA GLN A 170 27.48 3.06 12.68
C GLN A 170 28.35 2.34 13.72
N GLU A 171 29.39 2.99 14.23
CA GLU A 171 30.21 2.43 15.30
C GLU A 171 29.42 2.26 16.59
N LEU A 172 28.66 3.28 17.00
CA LEU A 172 27.77 3.21 18.15
C LEU A 172 26.72 2.10 17.99
N ASN A 173 26.12 1.99 16.79
CA ASN A 173 25.17 0.91 16.48
C ASN A 173 25.81 -0.49 16.56
N ARG A 174 27.06 -0.65 16.08
CA ARG A 174 27.80 -1.91 16.19
C ARG A 174 28.12 -2.25 17.65
N SER A 175 28.49 -1.26 18.45
CA SER A 175 28.76 -1.44 19.88
C SER A 175 27.49 -1.85 20.64
N HIS A 176 26.39 -1.12 20.42
CA HIS A 176 25.09 -1.45 21.01
C HIS A 176 24.63 -2.85 20.62
N LYS A 177 24.70 -3.21 19.32
CA LYS A 177 24.33 -4.55 18.86
C LYS A 177 25.12 -5.65 19.56
N LYS A 178 26.40 -5.43 19.89
CA LYS A 178 27.22 -6.39 20.66
C LYS A 178 26.78 -6.48 22.12
N SER A 179 26.35 -5.37 22.74
CA SER A 179 25.93 -5.38 24.15
C SER A 179 24.54 -5.99 24.37
N VAL A 180 23.65 -5.92 23.37
CA VAL A 180 22.31 -6.55 23.44
C VAL A 180 22.21 -7.90 22.72
N GLY A 181 23.17 -8.26 21.88
CA GLY A 181 23.16 -9.44 21.01
C GLY A 181 23.81 -10.69 21.59
N GLY A 182 23.52 -11.02 22.86
CA GLY A 182 23.85 -12.31 23.47
C GLY A 182 22.62 -13.23 23.48
N GLY A 183 22.46 -14.03 22.41
CA GLY A 183 21.42 -15.04 22.23
C GLY A 183 21.60 -15.76 20.90
#